data_AF-A0A7C1XBQ2-F1
#
_entry.id   AF-A0A7C1XBQ2-F1
#
_cell.length_a   1.000
_cell.length_b   1.000
_cell.length_c   1.000
_cell.angle_alpha   90.00
_cell.angle_beta   90.00
_cell.angle_gamma   90.00
#
_symmetry.space_group_name_H-M   'P 1'
#
loop_
_entity.id
_entity.type
_entity.pdbx_description
1 polymer ?
#
loop_
_entity_poly.entity_id
_entity_poly.type
_entity_poly.pdbx_seq_one_letter_code
_entity_poly.pdbx_strand_id
1 'polypeptide(L)'
;VRVGPVDGYVHKSQIMDDVVSYSREQNAVIGQKTARVLRKGDDVRARVVAVSYGGRKQVLRVQLTMRQPYLGKLEWIKEETKRLAEAVAKSES
;
A
#
# COMPACT_ATOMS: atom_id res chain seq x y z
N VAL A 1 -7.22 -6.43 0.55
CA VAL A 1 -5.99 -7.04 0.02
C VAL A 1 -6.03 -8.50 0.43
N ARG A 2 -5.99 -9.44 -0.51
CA ARG A 2 -6.00 -10.87 -0.17
C ARG A 2 -4.60 -11.27 0.26
N VAL A 3 -4.44 -11.78 1.48
CA VAL A 3 -3.14 -12.19 2.05
C VAL A 3 -3.07 -13.73 2.19
N GLY A 4 -3.86 -14.45 1.39
CA GLY A 4 -4.05 -15.90 1.46
C GLY A 4 -5.52 -16.24 1.73
N PRO A 5 -5.85 -17.00 2.79
CA PRO A 5 -7.23 -17.39 3.11
C PRO A 5 -8.05 -16.25 3.74
N VAL A 6 -7.42 -15.11 4.05
CA VAL A 6 -8.01 -13.98 4.76
C VAL A 6 -7.79 -12.69 4.00
N ASP A 7 -8.75 -11.78 4.12
CA ASP A 7 -8.66 -10.44 3.54
C ASP A 7 -8.16 -9.44 4.58
N GLY A 8 -7.08 -8.74 4.23
CA GLY A 8 -6.57 -7.61 4.98
C GLY A 8 -7.21 -6.30 4.54
N TYR A 9 -7.54 -5.47 5.52
CA TYR A 9 -8.10 -4.15 5.34
C TYR A 9 -7.02 -3.08 5.46
N VAL A 10 -6.93 -2.20 4.47
CA VAL A 10 -6.09 -0.99 4.51
C VAL A 10 -7.04 0.20 4.58
N HIS A 11 -6.94 1.00 5.63
CA HIS A 11 -7.71 2.24 5.71
C HIS A 11 -7.19 3.24 4.66
N LYS A 12 -8.06 4.10 4.09
CA LYS A 12 -7.69 5.08 3.05
C LYS A 12 -6.45 5.92 3.42
N SER A 13 -6.34 6.33 4.68
CA SER A 13 -5.21 7.13 5.20
C SER A 13 -3.92 6.34 5.44
N GLN A 14 -3.95 5.02 5.21
CA GLN A 14 -2.82 4.10 5.37
C GLN A 14 -2.32 3.56 4.02
N ILE A 15 -2.88 4.03 2.90
CA ILE A 15 -2.48 3.59 1.54
C ILE A 15 -1.18 4.27 1.10
N MET A 16 -1.09 5.58 1.24
CA MET A 16 0.07 6.37 0.84
C MET A 16 0.15 7.64 1.69
N ASP A 17 1.32 8.28 1.73
CA ASP A 17 1.53 9.56 2.41
C ASP A 17 1.04 10.73 1.53
N ASP A 18 -0.20 10.66 1.07
CA ASP A 18 -0.79 11.64 0.15
C ASP A 18 -2.31 11.76 0.36
N VAL A 19 -2.89 12.85 -0.13
CA VAL A 19 -4.33 13.01 -0.24
C VAL A 19 -4.82 12.09 -1.36
N VAL A 20 -5.53 11.03 -0.96
CA VAL A 20 -6.11 10.06 -1.89
C VAL A 20 -7.52 10.44 -2.29
N SER A 21 -7.81 10.39 -3.59
CA SER A 21 -9.15 10.48 -4.17
C SER A 21 -9.57 9.13 -4.73
N TYR A 22 -10.84 8.77 -4.56
CA TYR A 22 -11.40 7.53 -5.11
C TYR A 22 -12.23 7.85 -6.36
N SER A 23 -11.82 7.33 -7.51
CA SER A 23 -12.59 7.41 -8.76
C SER A 23 -13.49 6.18 -8.88
N ARG A 24 -14.81 6.41 -8.86
CA ARG A 24 -15.82 5.34 -9.04
C ARG A 24 -15.77 4.73 -10.44
N GLU A 25 -15.54 5.54 -11.47
CA GLU A 25 -15.52 5.09 -12.87
C GLU A 25 -14.37 4.11 -13.12
N GLN A 26 -13.19 4.41 -12.57
CA GLN A 26 -11.99 3.59 -12.78
C GLN A 26 -11.78 2.53 -11.69
N ASN A 27 -12.63 2.49 -10.67
CA ASN A 27 -12.45 1.67 -9.45
C ASN A 27 -11.01 1.77 -8.90
N ALA A 28 -10.48 3.00 -8.87
CA ALA A 28 -9.10 3.29 -8.60
C ALA A 28 -8.95 4.36 -7.51
N VAL A 29 -7.92 4.20 -6.69
CA VAL A 29 -7.48 5.21 -5.72
C VAL A 29 -6.31 5.96 -6.35
N ILE A 30 -6.41 7.28 -6.41
CA ILE A 30 -5.43 8.15 -7.05
C ILE A 30 -4.88 9.13 -6.00
N GLY A 31 -3.56 9.18 -5.85
CA GLY A 31 -2.88 10.20 -5.05
C GLY A 31 -2.85 11.53 -5.79
N GLN A 32 -3.30 12.61 -5.15
CA GLN A 32 -3.40 13.91 -5.80
C GLN A 32 -2.03 14.56 -6.06
N LYS A 33 -1.04 14.40 -5.17
CA LYS A 33 0.29 15.01 -5.34
C LYS A 33 1.27 14.10 -6.06
N THR A 34 1.20 12.80 -5.78
CA THR A 34 2.14 11.81 -6.30
C THR A 34 1.72 11.22 -7.64
N ALA A 35 0.47 11.47 -8.08
CA ALA A 35 -0.15 10.84 -9.24
C ALA A 35 -0.11 9.29 -9.21
N ARG A 36 0.14 8.69 -8.03
CA ARG A 36 0.20 7.25 -7.85
C ARG A 36 -1.21 6.68 -7.92
N VAL A 37 -1.39 5.67 -8.77
CA VAL A 37 -2.69 5.01 -8.98
C VAL A 37 -2.65 3.59 -8.43
N LEU A 38 -3.62 3.25 -7.59
CA LEU A 38 -3.84 1.91 -7.07
C LEU A 38 -5.20 1.39 -7.54
N ARG A 39 -5.19 0.24 -8.21
CA ARG A 39 -6.38 -0.38 -8.81
C ARG A 39 -6.66 -1.74 -8.17
N LYS A 40 -7.89 -2.19 -8.33
CA LYS A 40 -8.25 -3.58 -7.97
C LYS A 40 -7.48 -4.54 -8.86
N GLY A 41 -6.74 -5.47 -8.25
CA GLY A 41 -5.90 -6.45 -8.96
C GLY A 41 -4.40 -6.11 -8.92
N ASP A 42 -4.02 -4.92 -8.46
CA ASP A 42 -2.61 -4.58 -8.28
C ASP A 42 -1.98 -5.39 -7.14
N ASP A 43 -0.76 -5.87 -7.39
CA ASP A 43 0.08 -6.49 -6.38
C ASP A 43 0.74 -5.44 -5.49
N VAL A 44 0.61 -5.66 -4.19
CA VAL A 44 1.02 -4.71 -3.16
C VAL A 44 1.82 -5.40 -2.07
N ARG A 45 2.79 -4.67 -1.53
CA ARG A 45 3.48 -5.01 -0.31
C ARG A 45 2.93 -4.14 0.82
N ALA A 46 2.44 -4.78 1.87
CA ALA A 46 1.89 -4.09 3.04
C ALA A 46 2.46 -4.69 4.33
N ARG A 47 2.39 -3.94 5.42
CA ARG A 47 2.74 -4.41 6.77
C ARG A 47 1.47 -4.59 7.59
N VAL A 48 1.40 -5.67 8.35
CA VAL A 48 0.35 -5.90 9.34
C VAL A 48 0.58 -4.99 10.54
N VAL A 49 -0.43 -4.20 10.89
CA VAL A 49 -0.37 -3.27 12.04
C VAL A 49 -1.12 -3.83 13.23
N ALA A 50 -2.27 -4.46 12.98
CA ALA A 50 -3.07 -5.07 14.02
C ALA A 50 -3.77 -6.31 13.49
N VAL A 51 -3.90 -7.31 14.34
CA VAL A 51 -4.72 -8.49 14.11
C VAL A 51 -5.67 -8.58 15.28
N SER A 52 -6.97 -8.72 15.00
CA SER A 52 -7.94 -9.01 16.03
C SER A 52 -8.82 -10.17 15.60
N TYR A 53 -9.15 -10.99 16.59
CA TYR A 53 -10.01 -12.15 16.43
C TYR A 53 -11.07 -12.07 17.53
N GLY A 54 -12.34 -11.97 17.13
CA GLY A 54 -13.42 -11.89 18.11
C GLY A 54 -14.77 -11.42 17.56
N GLY A 55 -15.80 -11.60 18.39
CA GLY A 55 -17.21 -11.32 18.10
C GLY A 55 -18.06 -12.59 17.95
N ARG A 56 -19.40 -12.43 17.87
CA ARG A 56 -20.37 -13.56 17.76
C ARG A 56 -20.11 -14.49 16.56
N LYS A 57 -19.44 -14.01 15.51
CA LYS A 57 -19.14 -14.74 14.28
C LYS A 57 -17.67 -15.18 14.13
N GLN A 58 -16.83 -15.03 15.17
CA GLN A 58 -15.42 -15.46 15.14
C GLN A 58 -14.65 -14.97 13.88
N VAL A 59 -14.80 -13.68 13.56
CA VAL A 59 -14.23 -13.10 12.34
C VAL A 59 -12.82 -12.59 12.61
N LEU A 60 -11.84 -13.06 11.83
CA LEU A 60 -10.48 -12.52 11.82
C LEU A 60 -10.47 -11.16 11.08
N ARG A 61 -9.95 -10.13 11.74
CA ARG A 61 -9.73 -8.81 11.15
C ARG A 61 -8.24 -8.52 11.13
N VAL A 62 -7.70 -8.38 9.92
CA VAL A 62 -6.30 -8.01 9.69
C VAL A 62 -6.25 -6.58 9.19
N GLN A 63 -5.60 -5.70 9.94
CA GLN A 63 -5.37 -4.31 9.56
C GLN A 63 -3.96 -4.16 8.99
N LEU A 64 -3.88 -3.52 7.83
CA LEU A 64 -2.67 -3.36 7.04
C LEU A 64 -2.35 -1.88 6.83
N THR A 65 -1.06 -1.57 6.66
CA THR A 65 -0.55 -0.26 6.24
C THR A 65 0.43 -0.39 5.08
N MET A 66 0.46 0.64 4.25
CA MET A 66 1.37 0.82 3.11
C MET A 66 2.11 2.17 3.16
N ARG A 67 1.94 2.96 4.24
CA ARG A 67 2.49 4.32 4.36
C ARG A 67 3.99 4.37 4.73
N GLN A 68 4.60 3.22 5.00
CA GLN A 68 6.00 3.16 5.42
C GLN A 68 6.92 3.01 4.20
N PRO A 69 8.22 3.40 4.32
CA PRO A 69 9.19 3.20 3.26
C PRO A 69 9.22 1.74 2.79
N TYR A 70 9.44 1.54 1.48
CA TYR A 70 9.51 0.23 0.83
C TYR A 70 8.19 -0.59 0.82
N LEU A 71 7.07 0.04 1.17
CA LEU A 71 5.72 -0.54 1.05
C LEU A 71 4.91 0.15 -0.05
N GLY A 72 3.77 -0.45 -0.39
CA GLY A 72 2.87 0.02 -1.44
C GLY A 72 2.87 -0.90 -2.65
N LYS A 73 2.52 -0.36 -3.81
CA LYS A 73 2.51 -1.11 -5.07
C LYS A 73 3.92 -1.56 -5.44
N LEU A 74 4.06 -2.77 -6.00
CA LEU A 74 5.37 -3.30 -6.41
C LEU A 74 6.11 -2.37 -7.39
N GLU A 75 5.38 -1.69 -8.26
CA GLU A 75 5.95 -0.71 -9.19
C GLU A 75 6.61 0.46 -8.45
N TRP A 76 5.93 1.03 -7.45
CA TRP A 76 6.46 2.16 -6.67
C TRP A 76 7.73 1.77 -5.93
N ILE A 77 7.77 0.56 -5.38
CA ILE A 77 8.93 0.05 -4.65
C ILE A 77 10.14 -0.10 -5.58
N LYS A 78 9.92 -0.61 -6.80
CA LYS A 78 10.99 -0.74 -7.80
C LYS A 78 11.55 0.62 -8.21
N GLU A 79 10.68 1.61 -8.46
CA GLU A 79 11.10 2.97 -8.80
C GLU A 79 11.88 3.63 -7.66
N GLU A 80 11.42 3.48 -6.43
CA GLU A 80 12.05 4.08 -5.26
C GLU A 80 13.41 3.44 -4.95
N THR A 81 13.49 2.11 -5.08
CA THR A 81 14.74 1.36 -4.91
C THR A 81 15.76 1.75 -5.98
N LYS A 82 15.32 1.93 -7.24
CA LYS A 82 16.19 2.39 -8.32
C LYS A 82 16.74 3.79 -8.04
N ARG A 83 15.88 4.75 -7.64
CA ARG A 83 16.33 6.10 -7.26
C ARG A 83 17.32 6.09 -6.11
N LEU A 84 17.05 5.27 -5.08
CA LEU A 84 17.94 5.15 -3.92
C LEU A 84 19.30 4.57 -4.32
N ALA A 85 19.33 3.55 -5.17
CA ALA A 85 20.57 2.97 -5.69
C ALA A 85 21.37 3.99 -6.53
N GLU A 86 20.71 4.75 -7.40
CA GLU A 86 21.34 5.82 -8.18
C GLU A 86 21.87 6.96 -7.29
N ALA A 87 21.15 7.31 -6.22
CA ALA A 87 21.58 8.33 -5.27
C ALA A 87 22.83 7.91 -4.48
N VAL A 88 22.90 6.63 -4.06
CA VAL A 88 24.07 6.08 -3.37
C VAL A 88 25.29 6.08 -4.30
N ALA A 89 25.14 5.60 -5.54
CA ALA A 89 26.23 5.57 -6.53
C ALA A 89 26.79 6.98 -6.83
N LYS A 90 25.93 8.01 -6.80
CA LYS A 90 26.32 9.40 -7.05
C LYS A 90 26.94 10.11 -5.83
N SER A 91 26.74 9.57 -4.63
CA SER A 91 27.38 10.06 -3.40
C SER A 91 28.76 9.45 -3.14
N GLU A 92 29.05 8.31 -3.77
CA GLU A 92 30.35 7.62 -3.70
C GLU A 92 31.32 8.03 -4.85
N SER A 93 30.87 8.92 -5.76
CA SER A 93 31.68 9.52 -6.84
C SER A 93 31.97 10.99 -6.56
#